data_AF-A0A9X1P0Q0-F1
#
_entry.id   AF-A0A9X1P0Q0-F1
#
_cell.length_a   1.000
_cell.length_b   1.000
_cell.length_c   1.000
_cell.angle_alpha   90.00
_cell.angle_beta   90.00
_cell.angle_gamma   90.00
#
_symmetry.space_group_name_H-M   'P 1'
#
loop_
_entity.id
_entity.type
_entity.pdbx_description
1 polymer ?
#
loop_
_entity_poly.entity_id
_entity_poly.type
_entity_poly.pdbx_seq_one_letter_code
_entity_poly.pdbx_strand_id
1 'polypeptide(L)'
;MRPSRVLLSAVLAASLLSGCARNDRTSMAFSAVPATGAASTLVGYQPAEVEKTFPLFQSFQPPVGSALSGRTIAVARYSDIALRDKEVVLTFDDGPMPGKTHTILKALSDYGVGATFLMVGQMAKAYPNIAREVAQAGHTIGTHTYRHANLRTMSDAAAMAEIRKGELSVADALKPIGMRPAPFFRFPYLADTQSLRHRLAGEGIVAIDVDVDSKDYFRDAPATVRERTLRTLDRHGRGIILMHDIQGRTAAMLPGFLAELEKRGYKVVRLVPEGQAQVAGL
;
A
#
# COMPACT_ATOMS: atom_id res chain seq x y z
N MET A 1 -10.99 64.20 25.46
CA MET A 1 -9.57 63.87 25.76
C MET A 1 -9.51 62.56 26.55
N ARG A 2 -8.47 61.74 26.38
CA ARG A 2 -8.14 60.64 27.32
C ARG A 2 -7.62 61.23 28.65
N PRO A 3 -7.69 60.51 29.79
CA PRO A 3 -6.61 59.57 30.12
C PRO A 3 -7.10 58.15 30.45
N SER A 4 -6.14 57.23 30.49
CA SER A 4 -6.31 55.83 30.93
C SER A 4 -5.34 55.54 32.08
N ARG A 5 -5.72 54.68 33.04
CA ARG A 5 -4.91 53.76 33.89
C ARG A 5 -5.82 53.27 35.04
N VAL A 6 -6.15 51.98 35.15
CA VAL A 6 -5.35 50.83 35.63
C VAL A 6 -5.04 50.91 37.13
N LEU A 7 -5.58 49.98 37.94
CA LEU A 7 -4.83 49.02 38.79
C LEU A 7 -5.74 48.00 39.52
N LEU A 8 -5.30 46.74 39.59
CA LEU A 8 -5.49 45.66 40.60
C LEU A 8 -6.88 45.43 41.28
N SER A 9 -7.36 44.19 41.47
CA SER A 9 -6.61 43.12 42.17
C SER A 9 -7.01 41.68 41.81
N ALA A 10 -5.96 40.85 41.80
CA ALA A 10 -5.85 39.42 42.12
C ALA A 10 -7.07 38.64 42.66
N VAL A 11 -7.27 37.44 42.10
CA VAL A 11 -7.92 36.30 42.76
C VAL A 11 -6.97 35.09 42.71
N LEU A 12 -6.67 34.55 43.89
CA LEU A 12 -5.91 33.32 44.08
C LEU A 12 -6.86 32.10 43.95
N ALA A 13 -6.42 31.03 43.28
CA ALA A 13 -7.12 29.74 43.30
C ALA A 13 -6.14 28.55 43.17
N ALA A 14 -5.50 28.21 44.30
CA ALA A 14 -5.17 26.81 44.61
C ALA A 14 -6.34 26.28 45.47
N SER A 15 -6.79 25.02 45.47
CA SER A 15 -6.17 23.74 45.09
C SER A 15 -7.25 22.84 44.43
N LEU A 16 -7.36 21.50 44.51
CA LEU A 16 -6.64 20.42 45.23
C LEU A 16 -6.89 19.07 44.51
N LEU A 17 -5.87 18.45 43.90
CA LEU A 17 -5.97 17.06 43.37
C LEU A 17 -4.69 16.25 43.62
N SER A 18 -4.47 15.86 44.89
CA SER A 18 -3.65 14.69 45.21
C SER A 18 -4.48 13.43 44.97
N GLY A 19 -4.09 12.61 44.00
CA GLY A 19 -4.81 11.40 43.60
C GLY A 19 -3.84 10.29 43.19
N CYS A 20 -3.12 9.72 44.16
CA CYS A 20 -2.25 8.57 43.92
C CYS A 20 -3.09 7.31 43.61
N ALA A 21 -3.18 6.92 42.33
CA ALA A 21 -3.67 5.62 41.93
C ALA A 21 -2.49 4.69 41.63
N ARG A 22 -2.38 3.58 42.38
CA ARG A 22 -1.33 2.57 42.21
C ARG A 22 -1.55 1.78 40.92
N ASN A 23 -0.45 1.45 40.25
CA ASN A 23 -0.48 0.50 39.15
C ASN A 23 -0.19 -0.90 39.71
N ASP A 24 -1.20 -1.55 40.29
CA ASP A 24 -1.06 -2.84 40.94
C ASP A 24 -0.75 -3.94 39.90
N ARG A 25 0.45 -4.52 40.01
CA ARG A 25 0.87 -5.70 39.25
C ARG A 25 0.41 -6.98 39.97
N THR A 26 -0.74 -7.49 39.57
CA THR A 26 -1.21 -8.84 39.95
C THR A 26 -1.75 -9.52 38.69
N SER A 27 -0.92 -10.34 38.03
CA SER A 27 -0.86 -11.79 38.27
C SER A 27 -2.06 -12.55 37.71
N MET A 28 -2.08 -12.74 36.38
CA MET A 28 -2.77 -13.84 35.72
C MET A 28 -1.73 -14.90 35.38
N ALA A 29 -1.38 -15.72 36.36
CA ALA A 29 -0.48 -16.85 36.17
C ALA A 29 -1.22 -17.98 35.43
N PHE A 30 -0.84 -18.24 34.18
CA PHE A 30 -1.18 -19.51 33.53
C PHE A 30 -0.07 -20.53 33.81
N SER A 31 -0.46 -21.67 34.37
CA SER A 31 0.46 -22.75 34.74
C SER A 31 1.25 -23.25 33.53
N ALA A 32 2.59 -23.24 33.65
CA ALA A 32 3.45 -23.85 32.65
C ALA A 32 3.36 -25.37 32.72
N VAL A 33 3.03 -26.01 31.60
CA VAL A 33 3.23 -27.46 31.41
C VAL A 33 4.71 -27.68 31.05
N PRO A 34 5.42 -28.64 31.68
CA PRO A 34 6.82 -28.88 31.37
C PRO A 34 6.96 -29.47 29.95
N ALA A 35 7.66 -28.77 29.06
CA ALA A 35 8.06 -29.31 27.78
C ALA A 35 9.20 -30.32 28.00
N THR A 36 8.91 -31.62 27.83
CA THR A 36 9.92 -32.66 27.76
C THR A 36 10.84 -32.42 26.56
N GLY A 37 12.14 -32.54 26.77
CA GLY A 37 13.13 -32.24 25.75
C GLY A 37 13.16 -33.29 24.64
N ALA A 38 13.07 -32.84 23.40
CA ALA A 38 13.54 -33.57 22.22
C ALA A 38 14.48 -32.65 21.44
N ALA A 39 15.78 -32.93 21.49
CA ALA A 39 16.76 -32.20 20.70
C ALA A 39 16.59 -32.58 19.21
N SER A 40 15.99 -31.68 18.43
CA SER A 40 16.03 -31.80 16.96
C SER A 40 17.30 -31.15 16.44
N THR A 41 18.11 -31.95 15.75
CA THR A 41 19.35 -31.56 15.08
C THR A 41 19.13 -30.38 14.15
N LEU A 42 20.02 -29.39 14.22
CA LEU A 42 20.11 -28.28 13.27
C LEU A 42 20.48 -28.79 11.87
N VAL A 43 19.48 -29.09 11.05
CA VAL A 43 19.68 -29.27 9.60
C VAL A 43 19.99 -27.90 9.02
N GLY A 44 21.18 -27.75 8.43
CA GLY A 44 21.63 -26.50 7.85
C GLY A 44 20.70 -26.03 6.74
N TYR A 45 20.07 -24.86 6.93
CA TYR A 45 19.35 -24.18 5.87
C TYR A 45 20.35 -23.65 4.83
N GLN A 46 20.47 -24.36 3.71
CA GLN A 46 20.92 -23.74 2.47
C GLN A 46 19.69 -23.19 1.75
N PRO A 47 19.67 -21.90 1.37
CA PRO A 47 18.63 -21.40 0.48
C PRO A 47 18.80 -22.10 -0.87
N ALA A 48 17.81 -22.88 -1.27
CA ALA A 48 17.75 -23.40 -2.63
C ALA A 48 17.85 -22.24 -3.62
N GLU A 49 18.59 -22.42 -4.72
CA GLU A 49 18.59 -21.46 -5.82
C GLU A 49 17.17 -21.41 -6.41
N VAL A 50 16.39 -20.41 -5.96
CA VAL A 50 15.04 -20.20 -6.46
C VAL A 50 15.15 -19.76 -7.91
N GLU A 51 14.66 -20.60 -8.83
CA GLU A 51 14.52 -20.27 -10.24
C GLU A 51 13.91 -18.88 -10.41
N LYS A 52 14.64 -17.99 -11.08
CA LYS A 52 14.28 -16.56 -11.24
C LYS A 52 13.19 -16.33 -12.30
N THR A 53 12.45 -17.37 -12.66
CA THR A 53 11.47 -17.40 -13.75
C THR A 53 10.05 -17.30 -13.20
N PHE A 54 9.53 -16.07 -13.16
CA PHE A 54 8.09 -15.86 -12.98
C PHE A 54 7.33 -16.41 -14.21
N PRO A 55 6.45 -17.41 -14.06
CA PRO A 55 5.66 -17.90 -15.19
C PRO A 55 4.64 -16.84 -15.63
N LEU A 56 4.57 -16.62 -16.94
CA LEU A 56 3.73 -15.61 -17.56
C LEU A 56 2.28 -16.06 -17.70
N PHE A 57 1.37 -15.24 -17.18
CA PHE A 57 0.04 -15.08 -17.77
C PHE A 57 -0.22 -13.60 -18.03
N GLN A 58 0.15 -13.14 -19.22
CA GLN A 58 -0.30 -11.86 -19.75
C GLN A 58 -1.74 -11.99 -20.25
N SER A 59 -2.71 -11.91 -19.34
CA SER A 59 -4.11 -11.66 -19.69
C SER A 59 -4.46 -10.16 -19.76
N PHE A 60 -3.50 -9.26 -19.46
CA PHE A 60 -3.66 -7.83 -19.75
C PHE A 60 -3.49 -7.53 -21.24
N GLN A 61 -4.51 -7.91 -22.02
CA GLN A 61 -4.81 -7.22 -23.26
C GLN A 61 -5.77 -6.08 -22.90
N PRO A 62 -5.29 -4.83 -22.72
CA PRO A 62 -6.20 -3.70 -22.64
C PRO A 62 -7.00 -3.64 -23.94
N PRO A 63 -8.29 -3.26 -23.93
CA PRO A 63 -9.02 -3.01 -25.16
C PRO A 63 -8.21 -2.07 -26.05
N VAL A 64 -7.88 -2.56 -27.25
CA VAL A 64 -6.98 -1.87 -28.19
C VAL A 64 -7.58 -0.51 -28.52
N GLY A 65 -6.88 0.56 -28.13
CA GLY A 65 -7.32 1.95 -28.35
C GLY A 65 -7.70 2.77 -27.12
N SER A 66 -7.51 2.26 -25.89
CA SER A 66 -7.67 3.08 -24.67
C SER A 66 -6.83 4.38 -24.73
N ALA A 67 -7.50 5.53 -24.72
CA ALA A 67 -6.85 6.83 -24.78
C ALA A 67 -6.11 7.18 -23.46
N LEU A 68 -6.51 6.58 -22.34
CA LEU A 68 -5.84 6.75 -21.04
C LEU A 68 -4.64 5.81 -20.83
N SER A 69 -4.49 4.74 -21.63
CA SER A 69 -3.38 3.80 -21.51
C SER A 69 -2.01 4.42 -21.79
N GLY A 70 -1.10 4.30 -20.83
CA GLY A 70 0.31 4.67 -20.94
C GLY A 70 1.24 3.47 -21.11
N ARG A 71 2.55 3.74 -21.04
CA ARG A 71 3.59 2.71 -21.14
C ARG A 71 3.66 1.82 -19.88
N THR A 72 4.29 0.66 -20.03
CA THR A 72 4.77 -0.13 -18.88
C THR A 72 6.20 0.33 -18.52
N ILE A 73 6.53 0.38 -17.23
CA ILE A 73 7.89 0.59 -16.71
C ILE A 73 8.32 -0.67 -15.95
N ALA A 74 9.50 -1.20 -16.29
CA ALA A 74 10.21 -2.20 -15.49
C ALA A 74 10.87 -1.50 -14.29
N VAL A 75 10.69 -2.02 -13.08
CA VAL A 75 11.22 -1.42 -11.86
C VAL A 75 12.05 -2.46 -11.09
N ALA A 76 13.33 -2.17 -10.91
CA ALA A 76 14.25 -2.87 -10.02
C ALA A 76 14.58 -2.03 -8.77
N ARG A 77 14.51 -0.70 -8.90
CA ARG A 77 14.74 0.29 -7.85
C ARG A 77 13.81 1.48 -8.03
N TYR A 78 13.56 2.23 -6.96
CA TYR A 78 12.58 3.35 -6.98
C TYR A 78 12.90 4.41 -8.05
N SER A 79 14.18 4.68 -8.31
CA SER A 79 14.61 5.65 -9.34
C SER A 79 14.26 5.26 -10.78
N ASP A 80 13.88 4.01 -11.04
CA ASP A 80 13.45 3.58 -12.38
C ASP A 80 12.04 4.11 -12.70
N ILE A 81 11.27 4.57 -11.69
CA ILE A 81 9.94 5.18 -11.82
C ILE A 81 10.08 6.64 -12.31
N ALA A 82 10.74 6.81 -13.45
CA ALA A 82 10.95 8.10 -14.10
C ALA A 82 9.73 8.47 -14.95
N LEU A 83 8.72 9.11 -14.33
CA LEU A 83 7.50 9.56 -15.00
C LEU A 83 7.72 10.84 -15.83
N ARG A 84 7.17 10.86 -17.05
CA ARG A 84 7.12 12.04 -17.93
C ARG A 84 6.02 13.00 -17.45
N ASP A 85 6.00 14.22 -17.98
CA ASP A 85 4.81 15.06 -17.79
C ASP A 85 3.57 14.34 -18.31
N LYS A 86 2.42 14.53 -17.63
CA LYS A 86 1.17 13.82 -17.86
C LYS A 86 1.21 12.29 -17.66
N GLU A 87 2.26 11.70 -17.10
CA GLU A 87 2.22 10.29 -16.68
C GLU A 87 1.84 10.13 -15.20
N VAL A 88 0.96 9.18 -14.91
CA VAL A 88 0.52 8.86 -13.54
C VAL A 88 0.55 7.36 -13.28
N VAL A 89 0.86 6.97 -12.04
CA VAL A 89 0.70 5.58 -11.58
C VAL A 89 -0.46 5.53 -10.60
N LEU A 90 -1.45 4.69 -10.87
CA LEU A 90 -2.57 4.45 -9.95
C LEU A 90 -2.16 3.37 -8.93
N THR A 91 -2.23 3.70 -7.64
CA THR A 91 -1.95 2.76 -6.55
C THR A 91 -3.11 2.63 -5.58
N PHE A 92 -3.37 1.41 -5.13
CA PHE A 92 -4.45 1.06 -4.20
C PHE A 92 -3.91 0.26 -3.01
N ASP A 93 -4.03 0.81 -1.81
CA ASP A 93 -3.55 0.20 -0.57
C ASP A 93 -4.70 -0.44 0.24
N ASP A 94 -4.31 -1.22 1.25
CA ASP A 94 -5.11 -1.90 2.28
C ASP A 94 -5.90 -3.15 1.87
N GLY A 95 -6.34 -3.30 0.63
CA GLY A 95 -7.20 -4.41 0.23
C GLY A 95 -6.53 -5.78 0.13
N PRO A 96 -7.24 -6.77 -0.46
CA PRO A 96 -8.54 -6.65 -1.13
C PRO A 96 -9.77 -6.54 -0.19
N MET A 97 -10.90 -6.09 -0.73
CA MET A 97 -12.17 -5.89 -0.01
C MET A 97 -13.40 -6.24 -0.88
N PRO A 98 -14.31 -7.11 -0.41
CA PRO A 98 -15.55 -7.46 -1.11
C PRO A 98 -16.38 -6.24 -1.56
N GLY A 99 -16.98 -6.36 -2.74
CA GLY A 99 -17.70 -5.27 -3.43
C GLY A 99 -16.80 -4.15 -3.97
N LYS A 100 -15.95 -3.56 -3.12
CA LYS A 100 -15.20 -2.33 -3.43
C LYS A 100 -14.05 -2.55 -4.42
N THR A 101 -13.20 -3.56 -4.18
CA THR A 101 -12.12 -3.91 -5.11
C THR A 101 -12.70 -4.28 -6.48
N HIS A 102 -13.80 -5.05 -6.54
CA HIS A 102 -14.48 -5.40 -7.79
C HIS A 102 -14.99 -4.17 -8.56
N THR A 103 -15.57 -3.16 -7.87
CA THR A 103 -15.98 -1.91 -8.52
C THR A 103 -14.77 -1.15 -9.09
N ILE A 104 -13.64 -1.17 -8.38
CA ILE A 104 -12.38 -0.56 -8.86
C ILE A 104 -11.82 -1.32 -10.06
N LEU A 105 -11.77 -2.66 -10.03
CA LEU A 105 -11.37 -3.50 -11.16
C LEU A 105 -12.23 -3.24 -12.39
N LYS A 106 -13.56 -3.14 -12.23
CA LYS A 106 -14.46 -2.79 -13.33
C LYS A 106 -14.11 -1.42 -13.91
N ALA A 107 -13.93 -0.39 -13.08
CA ALA A 107 -13.59 0.95 -13.56
C ALA A 107 -12.23 0.98 -14.28
N LEU A 108 -11.22 0.26 -13.79
CA LEU A 108 -9.92 0.14 -14.46
C LEU A 108 -10.04 -0.59 -15.81
N SER A 109 -10.86 -1.66 -15.87
CA SER A 109 -11.16 -2.40 -17.10
C SER A 109 -11.94 -1.59 -18.12
N ASP A 110 -12.93 -0.80 -17.70
CA ASP A 110 -13.74 0.06 -18.57
C ASP A 110 -12.88 1.10 -19.31
N TYR A 111 -11.81 1.58 -18.67
CA TYR A 111 -10.81 2.47 -19.26
C TYR A 111 -9.58 1.73 -19.83
N GLY A 112 -9.51 0.41 -19.70
CA GLY A 112 -8.40 -0.41 -20.18
C GLY A 112 -7.04 -0.12 -19.54
N VAL A 113 -6.98 0.24 -18.25
CA VAL A 113 -5.73 0.69 -17.59
C VAL A 113 -5.23 -0.26 -16.49
N GLY A 114 -3.90 -0.43 -16.43
CA GLY A 114 -3.22 -1.14 -15.36
C GLY A 114 -3.05 -0.29 -14.09
N ALA A 115 -2.88 -0.93 -12.94
CA ALA A 115 -2.68 -0.28 -11.65
C ALA A 115 -1.79 -1.16 -10.74
N THR A 116 -1.36 -0.62 -9.60
CA THR A 116 -0.61 -1.37 -8.58
C THR A 116 -1.44 -1.48 -7.29
N PHE A 117 -1.67 -2.70 -6.80
CA PHE A 117 -2.38 -2.95 -5.54
C PHE A 117 -1.38 -3.41 -4.47
N LEU A 118 -1.26 -2.68 -3.37
CA LEU A 118 -0.35 -3.02 -2.27
C LEU A 118 -1.18 -3.64 -1.13
N MET A 119 -1.24 -4.96 -1.12
CA MET A 119 -2.20 -5.70 -0.30
C MET A 119 -1.70 -5.92 1.12
N VAL A 120 -2.60 -5.78 2.09
CA VAL A 120 -2.36 -6.17 3.49
C VAL A 120 -2.51 -7.69 3.60
N GLY A 121 -1.53 -8.37 4.19
CA GLY A 121 -1.47 -9.83 4.24
C GLY A 121 -2.68 -10.50 4.89
N GLN A 122 -3.24 -9.90 5.96
CA GLN A 122 -4.50 -10.37 6.55
C GLN A 122 -5.68 -10.29 5.57
N MET A 123 -5.74 -9.26 4.72
CA MET A 123 -6.82 -9.05 3.77
C MET A 123 -6.70 -10.00 2.58
N ALA A 124 -5.48 -10.22 2.07
CA ALA A 124 -5.22 -11.23 1.06
C ALA A 124 -5.53 -12.65 1.57
N LYS A 125 -5.24 -12.94 2.85
CA LYS A 125 -5.62 -14.21 3.50
C LYS A 125 -7.13 -14.36 3.71
N ALA A 126 -7.84 -13.27 4.00
CA ALA A 126 -9.29 -13.29 4.19
C ALA A 126 -10.07 -13.40 2.87
N TYR A 127 -9.57 -12.77 1.80
CA TYR A 127 -10.23 -12.71 0.49
C TYR A 127 -9.28 -13.13 -0.66
N PRO A 128 -8.72 -14.36 -0.63
CA PRO A 128 -7.70 -14.79 -1.59
C PRO A 128 -8.25 -14.91 -3.02
N ASN A 129 -9.57 -15.09 -3.19
CA ASN A 129 -10.22 -15.08 -4.49
C ASN A 129 -10.09 -13.71 -5.16
N ILE A 130 -10.39 -12.63 -4.43
CA ILE A 130 -10.28 -11.26 -4.95
C ILE A 130 -8.82 -10.91 -5.26
N ALA A 131 -7.86 -11.36 -4.44
CA ALA A 131 -6.44 -11.18 -4.74
C ALA A 131 -6.04 -11.82 -6.10
N ARG A 132 -6.60 -13.00 -6.42
CA ARG A 132 -6.40 -13.66 -7.72
C ARG A 132 -7.13 -12.96 -8.85
N GLU A 133 -8.34 -12.45 -8.64
CA GLU A 133 -9.07 -11.64 -9.63
C GLU A 133 -8.29 -10.38 -10.02
N VAL A 134 -7.70 -9.67 -9.04
CA VAL A 134 -6.81 -8.51 -9.29
C VAL A 134 -5.62 -8.91 -10.16
N ALA A 135 -5.00 -10.06 -9.89
CA ALA A 135 -3.85 -10.57 -10.64
C ALA A 135 -4.22 -11.01 -12.06
N GLN A 136 -5.35 -11.73 -12.22
CA GLN A 136 -5.86 -12.21 -13.50
C GLN A 136 -6.39 -11.08 -14.38
N ALA A 137 -6.86 -9.98 -13.79
CA ALA A 137 -7.14 -8.72 -14.48
C ALA A 137 -5.85 -7.97 -14.90
N GLY A 138 -4.66 -8.50 -14.61
CA GLY A 138 -3.40 -7.99 -15.13
C GLY A 138 -2.78 -6.81 -14.37
N HIS A 139 -3.30 -6.51 -13.18
CA HIS A 139 -2.73 -5.50 -12.30
C HIS A 139 -1.54 -6.05 -11.52
N THR A 140 -0.61 -5.16 -11.15
CA THR A 140 0.57 -5.55 -10.37
C THR A 140 0.22 -5.59 -8.89
N ILE A 141 0.52 -6.69 -8.22
CA ILE A 141 0.28 -6.82 -6.77
C ILE A 141 1.63 -6.71 -6.04
N GLY A 142 1.72 -5.77 -5.12
CA GLY A 142 2.77 -5.70 -4.10
C GLY A 142 2.18 -5.90 -2.70
N THR A 143 2.92 -5.50 -1.67
CA THR A 143 2.61 -5.84 -0.27
C THR A 143 2.58 -4.63 0.66
N HIS A 144 1.78 -4.71 1.72
CA HIS A 144 1.56 -3.59 2.65
C HIS A 144 1.52 -4.06 4.12
N THR A 145 2.50 -4.90 4.51
CA THR A 145 2.62 -5.59 5.81
C THR A 145 1.52 -6.65 6.04
N TYR A 146 1.58 -7.37 7.17
CA TYR A 146 0.54 -8.34 7.52
C TYR A 146 -0.73 -7.69 8.11
N ARG A 147 -0.60 -6.77 9.07
CA ARG A 147 -1.73 -6.16 9.82
C ARG A 147 -1.89 -4.64 9.69
N HIS A 148 -1.22 -4.00 8.73
CA HIS A 148 -1.14 -2.54 8.61
C HIS A 148 -0.53 -1.87 9.86
N ALA A 149 0.59 -2.43 10.36
CA ALA A 149 1.27 -1.90 11.53
C ALA A 149 2.12 -0.66 11.20
N ASN A 150 2.15 0.33 12.11
CA ASN A 150 3.09 1.44 12.04
C ASN A 150 4.51 0.95 12.38
N LEU A 151 5.32 0.72 11.35
CA LEU A 151 6.64 0.08 11.51
C LEU A 151 7.65 0.97 12.23
N ARG A 152 7.50 2.30 12.16
CA ARG A 152 8.34 3.28 12.86
C ARG A 152 8.19 3.24 14.38
N THR A 153 7.16 2.58 14.92
CA THR A 153 7.01 2.33 16.38
C THR A 153 7.47 0.92 16.80
N MET A 154 8.13 0.17 15.92
CA MET A 154 8.60 -1.20 16.15
C MET A 154 10.13 -1.25 16.09
N SER A 155 10.73 -2.31 16.64
CA SER A 155 12.13 -2.62 16.35
C SER A 155 12.28 -3.13 14.93
N ASP A 156 13.44 -2.89 14.28
CA ASP A 156 13.76 -3.36 12.93
C ASP A 156 13.40 -4.84 12.70
N ALA A 157 13.76 -5.70 13.65
CA ALA A 157 13.50 -7.14 13.55
C ALA A 157 11.99 -7.47 13.57
N ALA A 158 11.22 -6.80 14.43
CA ALA A 158 9.77 -6.98 14.49
C ALA A 158 9.07 -6.39 13.24
N ALA A 159 9.55 -5.25 12.74
CA ALA A 159 9.05 -4.65 11.52
C ALA A 159 9.31 -5.53 10.29
N MET A 160 10.53 -6.05 10.11
CA MET A 160 10.86 -6.97 9.01
C MET A 160 10.07 -8.29 9.10
N ALA A 161 9.85 -8.82 10.31
CA ALA A 161 8.99 -10.00 10.50
C ALA A 161 7.52 -9.71 10.09
N GLU A 162 7.02 -8.50 10.38
CA GLU A 162 5.67 -8.07 10.01
C GLU A 162 5.51 -7.81 8.51
N ILE A 163 6.56 -7.33 7.83
CA ILE A 163 6.62 -7.22 6.36
C ILE A 163 6.58 -8.61 5.72
N ARG A 164 7.53 -9.49 6.08
CA ARG A 164 7.67 -10.83 5.49
C ARG A 164 6.43 -11.70 5.71
N LYS A 165 5.77 -11.58 6.87
CA LYS A 165 4.49 -12.25 7.13
C LYS A 165 3.37 -11.75 6.20
N GLY A 166 3.40 -10.47 5.83
CA GLY A 166 2.50 -9.88 4.84
C GLY A 166 2.74 -10.47 3.46
N GLU A 167 4.00 -10.44 3.01
CA GLU A 167 4.45 -11.02 1.74
C GLU A 167 4.07 -12.49 1.58
N LEU A 168 4.37 -13.33 2.58
CA LEU A 168 3.99 -14.74 2.57
C LEU A 168 2.47 -14.93 2.44
N SER A 169 1.66 -14.12 3.13
CA SER A 169 0.19 -14.23 3.06
C SER A 169 -0.37 -13.82 1.70
N VAL A 170 0.25 -12.84 1.01
CA VAL A 170 -0.11 -12.46 -0.36
C VAL A 170 0.38 -13.51 -1.35
N ALA A 171 1.59 -14.06 -1.18
CA ALA A 171 2.11 -15.13 -2.02
C ALA A 171 1.25 -16.40 -1.92
N ASP A 172 0.81 -16.81 -0.73
CA ASP A 172 -0.08 -17.96 -0.52
C ASP A 172 -1.44 -17.76 -1.21
N ALA A 173 -1.98 -16.53 -1.22
CA ALA A 173 -3.24 -16.22 -1.91
C ALA A 173 -3.15 -16.35 -3.45
N LEU A 174 -1.99 -16.02 -4.01
CA LEU A 174 -1.70 -16.03 -5.46
C LEU A 174 -1.14 -17.36 -5.97
N LYS A 175 -0.52 -18.17 -5.11
CA LYS A 175 0.03 -19.50 -5.43
C LYS A 175 -0.89 -20.41 -6.27
N PRO A 176 -2.22 -20.47 -6.06
CA PRO A 176 -3.11 -21.32 -6.86
C PRO A 176 -3.18 -20.98 -8.36
N ILE A 177 -2.76 -19.79 -8.77
CA ILE A 177 -2.67 -19.36 -10.18
C ILE A 177 -1.22 -19.22 -10.66
N GLY A 178 -0.26 -19.80 -9.93
CA GLY A 178 1.17 -19.76 -10.29
C GLY A 178 1.84 -18.39 -10.12
N MET A 179 1.16 -17.41 -9.54
CA MET A 179 1.66 -16.04 -9.38
C MET A 179 2.22 -15.79 -7.98
N ARG A 180 3.06 -14.76 -7.86
CA ARG A 180 3.62 -14.24 -6.61
C ARG A 180 3.50 -12.70 -6.63
N PRO A 181 3.49 -12.01 -5.48
CA PRO A 181 3.58 -10.56 -5.48
C PRO A 181 4.89 -10.11 -6.16
N ALA A 182 4.85 -8.95 -6.80
CA ALA A 182 6.04 -8.20 -7.15
C ALA A 182 6.80 -7.81 -5.86
N PRO A 183 8.13 -7.62 -5.93
CA PRO A 183 8.97 -7.08 -4.85
C PRO A 183 8.71 -5.57 -4.64
N PHE A 184 7.45 -5.18 -4.59
CA PHE A 184 6.98 -3.82 -4.33
C PHE A 184 6.34 -3.79 -2.95
N PHE A 185 6.71 -2.80 -2.15
CA PHE A 185 6.22 -2.61 -0.80
C PHE A 185 5.90 -1.13 -0.57
N ARG A 186 4.94 -0.83 0.31
CA ARG A 186 4.79 0.52 0.87
C ARG A 186 4.65 0.44 2.37
N PHE A 187 5.20 1.42 3.08
CA PHE A 187 5.07 1.53 4.53
C PHE A 187 3.66 2.00 4.89
N PRO A 188 2.91 1.30 5.76
CA PRO A 188 1.67 1.80 6.34
C PRO A 188 1.85 3.21 6.91
N TYR A 189 0.88 4.09 6.68
CA TYR A 189 0.93 5.51 7.05
C TYR A 189 2.13 6.30 6.47
N LEU A 190 2.82 5.76 5.46
CA LEU A 190 4.14 6.23 5.00
C LEU A 190 5.16 6.33 6.17
N ALA A 191 5.01 5.48 7.19
CA ALA A 191 5.81 5.51 8.41
C ALA A 191 7.04 4.60 8.32
N ASP A 192 8.04 5.09 7.60
CA ASP A 192 9.31 4.43 7.33
C ASP A 192 10.43 4.80 8.33
N THR A 193 11.60 4.18 8.15
CA THR A 193 12.88 4.63 8.69
C THR A 193 13.99 4.36 7.66
N GLN A 194 15.11 5.08 7.75
CA GLN A 194 16.26 4.85 6.85
C GLN A 194 16.79 3.41 6.96
N SER A 195 16.81 2.84 8.16
CA SER A 195 17.24 1.44 8.39
C SER A 195 16.32 0.45 7.68
N LEU A 196 15.00 0.61 7.80
CA LEU A 196 14.03 -0.26 7.14
C LEU A 196 14.09 -0.13 5.61
N ARG A 197 14.23 1.09 5.06
CA ARG A 197 14.45 1.27 3.61
C ARG A 197 15.72 0.58 3.14
N HIS A 198 16.82 0.70 3.88
CA HIS A 198 18.08 0.03 3.53
C HIS A 198 17.96 -1.49 3.56
N ARG A 199 17.25 -2.07 4.54
CA ARG A 199 16.98 -3.52 4.60
C ARG A 199 16.15 -4.00 3.43
N LEU A 200 15.06 -3.30 3.09
CA LEU A 200 14.22 -3.65 1.93
C LEU A 200 15.00 -3.56 0.62
N ALA A 201 15.77 -2.49 0.42
CA ALA A 201 16.63 -2.36 -0.76
C ALA A 201 17.68 -3.48 -0.86
N GLY A 202 18.25 -3.91 0.28
CA GLY A 202 19.16 -5.06 0.34
C GLY A 202 18.50 -6.42 0.06
N GLU A 203 17.19 -6.53 0.26
CA GLU A 203 16.36 -7.69 -0.13
C GLU A 203 15.78 -7.55 -1.55
N GLY A 204 16.15 -6.50 -2.30
CA GLY A 204 15.64 -6.23 -3.65
C GLY A 204 14.20 -5.70 -3.70
N ILE A 205 13.65 -5.29 -2.55
CA ILE A 205 12.27 -4.81 -2.42
C ILE A 205 12.23 -3.29 -2.63
N VAL A 206 11.43 -2.86 -3.60
CA VAL A 206 11.22 -1.45 -3.93
C VAL A 206 10.14 -0.86 -3.03
N ALA A 207 10.54 0.10 -2.18
CA ALA A 207 9.61 0.93 -1.43
C ALA A 207 8.94 1.96 -2.38
N ILE A 208 7.62 1.84 -2.58
CA ILE A 208 6.81 2.69 -3.44
C ILE A 208 6.22 3.85 -2.63
N ASP A 209 6.73 5.06 -2.83
CA ASP A 209 6.20 6.28 -2.21
C ASP A 209 4.98 6.85 -2.97
N VAL A 210 4.65 8.12 -2.72
CA VAL A 210 3.43 8.81 -3.15
C VAL A 210 3.75 10.27 -3.48
N ASP A 211 3.30 10.75 -4.63
CA ASP A 211 3.32 12.18 -4.98
C ASP A 211 1.97 12.85 -4.68
N VAL A 212 0.87 12.13 -4.94
CA VAL A 212 -0.51 12.64 -4.84
C VAL A 212 -1.31 11.74 -3.91
N ASP A 213 -1.45 12.16 -2.66
CA ASP A 213 -2.36 11.51 -1.71
C ASP A 213 -3.80 12.03 -1.90
N SER A 214 -4.71 11.13 -2.30
CA SER A 214 -6.13 11.46 -2.48
C SER A 214 -6.84 11.84 -1.17
N LYS A 215 -6.27 11.45 -0.02
CA LYS A 215 -6.85 11.54 1.33
C LYS A 215 -8.26 10.90 1.41
N ASP A 216 -8.49 9.89 0.58
CA ASP A 216 -9.74 9.14 0.44
C ASP A 216 -10.14 8.30 1.67
N TYR A 217 -9.31 8.29 2.72
CA TYR A 217 -9.62 7.71 4.03
C TYR A 217 -10.42 8.65 4.95
N PHE A 218 -10.43 9.97 4.70
CA PHE A 218 -11.32 10.90 5.41
C PHE A 218 -12.78 10.81 4.92
N ARG A 219 -13.72 11.28 5.74
CA ARG A 219 -15.18 11.14 5.54
C ARG A 219 -15.77 12.12 4.50
N ASP A 220 -14.97 12.52 3.51
CA ASP A 220 -15.39 13.41 2.42
C ASP A 220 -16.31 12.70 1.42
N ALA A 221 -17.06 13.50 0.64
CA ALA A 221 -17.85 13.00 -0.48
C ALA A 221 -16.94 12.55 -1.66
N PRO A 222 -17.36 11.55 -2.47
CA PRO A 222 -16.58 11.05 -3.61
C PRO A 222 -16.12 12.15 -4.59
N ALA A 223 -16.99 13.13 -4.87
CA ALA A 223 -16.65 14.27 -5.73
C ALA A 223 -15.54 15.15 -5.14
N THR A 224 -15.62 15.46 -3.84
CA THR A 224 -14.60 16.23 -3.10
C THR A 224 -13.25 15.54 -3.13
N VAL A 225 -13.22 14.22 -2.94
CA VAL A 225 -12.00 13.40 -3.06
C VAL A 225 -11.41 13.52 -4.46
N ARG A 226 -12.20 13.23 -5.51
CA ARG A 226 -11.78 13.35 -6.91
C ARG A 226 -11.18 14.72 -7.24
N GLU A 227 -11.87 15.79 -6.88
CA GLU A 227 -11.42 17.14 -7.19
C GLU A 227 -10.15 17.53 -6.42
N ARG A 228 -10.02 17.13 -5.15
CA ARG A 228 -8.78 17.35 -4.38
C ARG A 228 -7.60 16.60 -5.00
N THR A 229 -7.82 15.37 -5.46
CA THR A 229 -6.81 14.56 -6.15
C THR A 229 -6.40 15.23 -7.46
N LEU A 230 -7.35 15.61 -8.31
CA LEU A 230 -7.09 16.33 -9.58
C LEU A 230 -6.35 17.65 -9.34
N ARG A 231 -6.84 18.51 -8.44
CA ARG A 231 -6.17 19.79 -8.10
C ARG A 231 -4.75 19.59 -7.57
N THR A 232 -4.44 18.46 -6.95
CA THR A 232 -3.10 18.15 -6.46
C THR A 232 -2.22 17.62 -7.57
N LEU A 233 -2.73 16.69 -8.38
CA LEU A 233 -2.04 16.22 -9.58
C LEU A 233 -1.72 17.37 -10.55
N ASP A 234 -2.62 18.32 -10.77
CA ASP A 234 -2.39 19.48 -11.65
C ASP A 234 -1.20 20.35 -11.19
N ARG A 235 -0.89 20.38 -9.88
CA ARG A 235 0.30 21.10 -9.36
C ARG A 235 1.61 20.32 -9.57
N HIS A 236 1.54 19.00 -9.70
CA HIS A 236 2.71 18.14 -9.89
C HIS A 236 2.96 17.81 -11.38
N GLY A 237 1.94 17.87 -12.23
CA GLY A 237 1.97 17.50 -13.66
C GLY A 237 2.03 15.98 -13.93
N ARG A 238 2.42 15.20 -12.92
CA ARG A 238 2.63 13.74 -12.95
C ARG A 238 2.64 13.17 -11.53
N GLY A 239 2.70 11.85 -11.38
CA GLY A 239 3.07 11.23 -10.11
C GLY A 239 2.39 9.89 -9.77
N ILE A 240 2.83 9.31 -8.66
CA ILE A 240 2.22 8.14 -8.03
C ILE A 240 1.05 8.60 -7.15
N ILE A 241 -0.14 8.10 -7.45
CA ILE A 241 -1.40 8.48 -6.80
C ILE A 241 -1.79 7.42 -5.77
N LEU A 242 -1.92 7.82 -4.51
CA LEU A 242 -2.39 6.97 -3.41
C LEU A 242 -3.91 7.03 -3.29
N MET A 243 -4.52 5.86 -3.33
CA MET A 243 -5.91 5.57 -3.01
C MET A 243 -5.97 4.25 -2.22
N HIS A 244 -7.12 3.89 -1.67
CA HIS A 244 -7.33 2.66 -0.91
C HIS A 244 -8.57 1.92 -1.43
N ASP A 245 -8.43 0.66 -1.85
CA ASP A 245 -9.56 -0.12 -2.40
C ASP A 245 -10.51 -0.64 -1.31
N ILE A 246 -10.16 -0.48 -0.03
CA ILE A 246 -11.09 -0.65 1.10
C ILE A 246 -12.13 0.48 1.23
N GLN A 247 -12.02 1.59 0.47
CA GLN A 247 -12.86 2.78 0.63
C GLN A 247 -13.98 2.85 -0.43
N GLY A 248 -15.24 2.90 0.02
CA GLY A 248 -16.39 3.00 -0.88
C GLY A 248 -16.44 4.31 -1.66
N ARG A 249 -15.86 5.39 -1.11
CA ARG A 249 -15.76 6.69 -1.81
C ARG A 249 -14.78 6.65 -2.98
N THR A 250 -13.75 5.81 -2.90
CA THR A 250 -12.76 5.57 -3.96
C THR A 250 -13.38 4.78 -5.10
N ALA A 251 -14.06 3.68 -4.78
CA ALA A 251 -14.86 2.93 -5.75
C ALA A 251 -15.89 3.81 -6.49
N ALA A 252 -16.57 4.72 -5.77
CA ALA A 252 -17.56 5.63 -6.35
C ALA A 252 -16.95 6.78 -7.18
N MET A 253 -15.76 7.29 -6.83
CA MET A 253 -15.15 8.43 -7.51
C MET A 253 -14.29 8.06 -8.73
N LEU A 254 -13.74 6.85 -8.75
CA LEU A 254 -12.75 6.40 -9.73
C LEU A 254 -13.22 6.53 -11.19
N PRO A 255 -14.43 6.12 -11.62
CA PRO A 255 -14.85 6.25 -13.02
C PRO A 255 -14.81 7.71 -13.52
N GLY A 256 -15.25 8.66 -12.69
CA GLY A 256 -15.19 10.09 -13.03
C GLY A 256 -13.80 10.71 -12.87
N PHE A 257 -12.91 10.10 -12.09
CA PHE A 257 -11.51 10.48 -12.01
C PHE A 257 -10.76 10.07 -13.28
N LEU A 258 -10.94 8.83 -13.75
CA LEU A 258 -10.36 8.32 -15.00
C LEU A 258 -10.83 9.15 -16.22
N ALA A 259 -12.13 9.49 -16.28
CA ALA A 259 -12.67 10.39 -17.31
C ALA A 259 -11.94 11.74 -17.38
N GLU A 260 -11.70 12.36 -16.22
CA GLU A 260 -11.01 13.65 -16.15
C GLU A 260 -9.50 13.51 -16.46
N LEU A 261 -8.85 12.40 -16.07
CA LEU A 261 -7.47 12.14 -16.48
C LEU A 261 -7.33 12.05 -18.01
N GLU A 262 -8.20 11.29 -18.66
CA GLU A 262 -8.20 11.11 -20.12
C GLU A 262 -8.44 12.43 -20.85
N LYS A 263 -9.48 13.17 -20.46
CA LYS A 263 -9.80 14.51 -20.98
C LYS A 263 -8.67 15.54 -20.80
N ARG A 264 -7.82 15.37 -19.78
CA ARG A 264 -6.66 16.22 -19.49
C ARG A 264 -5.35 15.72 -20.13
N GLY A 265 -5.42 14.67 -20.96
CA GLY A 265 -4.29 14.09 -21.68
C GLY A 265 -3.31 13.29 -20.80
N TYR A 266 -3.73 12.89 -19.58
CA TYR A 266 -2.88 12.02 -18.76
C TYR A 266 -2.79 10.60 -19.34
N LYS A 267 -1.72 9.89 -18.97
CA LYS A 267 -1.43 8.50 -19.33
C LYS A 267 -1.17 7.68 -18.08
N VAL A 268 -1.93 6.61 -17.89
CA VAL A 268 -1.74 5.68 -16.76
C VAL A 268 -0.60 4.72 -17.08
N VAL A 269 0.50 4.86 -16.35
CA VAL A 269 1.68 4.03 -16.42
C VAL A 269 1.53 2.81 -15.52
N ARG A 270 1.84 1.63 -16.07
CA ARG A 270 1.85 0.36 -15.33
C ARG A 270 3.27 0.07 -14.84
N LEU A 271 3.45 -0.16 -13.55
CA LEU A 271 4.71 -0.64 -12.99
C LEU A 271 4.74 -2.17 -12.99
N VAL A 272 5.81 -2.79 -13.45
CA VAL A 272 6.06 -4.24 -13.34
C VAL A 272 7.48 -4.45 -12.80
N PRO A 273 7.76 -5.55 -12.08
CA PRO A 273 9.13 -5.85 -11.71
C PRO A 273 10.03 -6.05 -12.92
N GLU A 274 11.32 -5.73 -12.76
CA GLU A 274 12.35 -6.12 -13.72
C GLU A 274 12.29 -7.64 -13.99
N GLY A 275 12.46 -8.02 -15.26
CA GLY A 275 12.20 -9.38 -15.75
C GLY A 275 10.80 -9.62 -16.35
N GLN A 276 9.76 -8.84 -15.99
CA GLN A 276 8.42 -8.97 -16.60
C GLN A 276 8.17 -8.08 -17.82
N ALA A 277 9.06 -7.12 -18.10
CA ALA A 277 8.86 -6.17 -19.20
C ALA A 277 9.25 -6.69 -20.60
N GLN A 278 9.98 -7.81 -20.69
CA GLN A 278 10.52 -8.33 -21.96
C GLN A 278 9.49 -9.05 -22.86
N VAL A 279 8.23 -9.15 -22.46
CA VAL A 279 7.20 -9.94 -23.15
C VAL A 279 6.07 -9.08 -23.74
N ALA A 280 6.23 -7.75 -23.72
CA ALA A 280 5.25 -6.80 -24.27
C ALA A 280 5.72 -6.20 -25.62
N GLY A 281 6.44 -6.98 -26.44
CA GLY A 281 7.12 -6.47 -27.63
C GLY A 281 7.70 -7.53 -28.56
N LEU A 282 6.90 -8.53 -28.94
CA LEU A 282 7.05 -9.34 -30.16
C LEU A 282 5.65 -9.56 -30.76
#